data_AF-A0A2V7Q3X8-F1
#
_entry.id   AF-A0A2V7Q3X8-F1
#
_cell.length_a   1.000
_cell.length_b   1.000
_cell.length_c   1.000
_cell.angle_alpha   90.00
_cell.angle_beta   90.00
_cell.angle_gamma   90.00
#
_symmetry.space_group_name_H-M   'P 1'
#
loop_
_entity.id
_entity.type
_entity.pdbx_description
1 polymer ?
#
loop_
_entity_poly.entity_id
_entity_poly.type
_entity_poly.pdbx_seq_one_letter_code
_entity_poly.pdbx_strand_id
1 'polypeptide(L)'
;MLASIREGYDSGFTQLIAALPATARDRSSNLWLLWQLGQFRRQAVAWARLDGNRYLSVSQGPMMPAWLVVVPPGSEALSRMRGTLQLDATATILVAQMAPELITPTWAGVFLTHQLSLLASYVQGDTLGDSATARIELQANYIELVAGDFVAQGRLRAAIDTIFARWEPQSPNDAVRRITNADRSLFLTLQATVSRESPRSTAEAELRGGFAVVGMVVRYCERHSLPANQCAALVKQIPSKL
;
A
#
# COMPACT_ATOMS: atom_id res chain seq x y z
N MET A 1 -23.37 0.81 -2.28
CA MET A 1 -22.15 1.22 -1.53
C MET A 1 -20.95 0.31 -1.80
N LEU A 2 -20.94 -0.96 -1.39
CA LEU A 2 -19.76 -1.85 -1.56
C LEU A 2 -19.28 -2.03 -3.01
N ALA A 3 -20.20 -2.04 -3.99
CA ALA A 3 -19.82 -2.09 -5.41
C ALA A 3 -19.07 -0.82 -5.85
N SER A 4 -19.57 0.36 -5.46
CA SER A 4 -18.94 1.65 -5.76
C SER A 4 -17.55 1.79 -5.13
N ILE A 5 -17.31 1.24 -3.93
CA ILE A 5 -15.97 1.21 -3.33
C ILE A 5 -15.02 0.36 -4.18
N ARG A 6 -15.46 -0.83 -4.61
CA ARG A 6 -14.67 -1.71 -5.50
C ARG A 6 -14.33 -1.02 -6.82
N GLU A 7 -15.32 -0.39 -7.44
CA GLU A 7 -15.14 0.40 -8.67
C GLU A 7 -14.16 1.56 -8.47
N GLY A 8 -14.18 2.23 -7.31
CA GLY A 8 -13.25 3.29 -6.96
C GLY A 8 -11.80 2.82 -6.94
N TYR A 9 -11.52 1.71 -6.26
CA TYR A 9 -10.19 1.09 -6.23
C TYR A 9 -9.73 0.63 -7.62
N ASP A 10 -10.59 -0.06 -8.36
CA ASP A 10 -10.27 -0.52 -9.71
C ASP A 10 -10.01 0.63 -10.67
N SER A 11 -10.85 1.67 -10.64
CA SER A 11 -10.69 2.85 -11.50
C SER A 11 -9.39 3.59 -11.17
N GLY A 12 -9.11 3.85 -9.89
CA GLY A 12 -7.89 4.49 -9.44
C GLY A 12 -6.63 3.73 -9.86
N PHE A 13 -6.60 2.42 -9.63
CA PHE A 13 -5.46 1.58 -10.02
C PHE A 13 -5.33 1.46 -11.54
N THR A 14 -6.44 1.33 -12.27
CA THR A 14 -6.43 1.26 -13.74
C THR A 14 -5.87 2.54 -14.35
N GLN A 15 -6.25 3.71 -13.83
CA GLN A 15 -5.70 4.99 -14.28
C GLN A 15 -4.19 5.08 -14.03
N LEU A 16 -3.73 4.66 -12.84
CA LEU A 16 -2.31 4.63 -12.50
C LEU A 16 -1.51 3.73 -13.47
N ILE A 17 -1.99 2.51 -13.72
CA ILE A 17 -1.33 1.57 -14.62
C ILE A 17 -1.37 2.04 -16.09
N ALA A 18 -2.48 2.63 -16.52
CA ALA A 18 -2.63 3.14 -17.90
C ALA A 18 -1.72 4.34 -18.19
N ALA A 19 -1.38 5.13 -17.16
CA ALA A 19 -0.47 6.27 -17.29
C ALA A 19 1.02 5.87 -17.38
N LEU A 20 1.38 4.61 -17.11
CA LEU A 20 2.78 4.17 -17.14
C LEU A 20 3.37 4.33 -18.55
N PRO A 21 4.59 4.89 -18.68
CA PRO A 21 5.27 4.98 -19.95
C PRO A 21 5.67 3.59 -20.47
N ALA A 22 5.91 3.45 -21.77
CA ALA A 22 6.34 2.19 -22.37
C ALA A 22 7.63 1.61 -21.73
N THR A 23 8.51 2.50 -21.25
CA THR A 23 9.74 2.15 -20.53
C THR A 23 9.48 1.42 -19.20
N ALA A 24 8.28 1.52 -18.62
CA ALA A 24 7.91 0.75 -17.44
C ALA A 24 7.88 -0.77 -17.69
N ARG A 25 7.97 -1.24 -18.94
CA ARG A 25 8.09 -2.68 -19.25
C ARG A 25 9.51 -3.22 -19.07
N ASP A 26 10.50 -2.33 -19.00
CA ASP A 26 11.89 -2.70 -18.80
C ASP A 26 12.17 -2.98 -17.32
N ARG A 27 12.69 -4.17 -17.01
CA ARG A 27 13.08 -4.61 -15.66
C ARG A 27 14.12 -3.70 -15.00
N SER A 28 14.87 -2.91 -15.77
CA SER A 28 15.81 -1.94 -15.24
C SER A 28 15.14 -0.70 -14.63
N SER A 29 13.87 -0.43 -14.97
CA SER A 29 13.09 0.67 -14.43
C SER A 29 12.41 0.29 -13.12
N ASN A 30 12.44 1.18 -12.12
CA ASN A 30 11.65 0.98 -10.89
C ASN A 30 10.13 0.90 -11.18
N LEU A 31 9.66 1.45 -12.31
CA LEU A 31 8.26 1.37 -12.74
C LEU A 31 7.85 -0.03 -13.23
N TRP A 32 8.81 -0.92 -13.47
CA TRP A 32 8.55 -2.32 -13.81
C TRP A 32 7.69 -3.03 -12.78
N LEU A 33 7.90 -2.73 -11.50
CA LEU A 33 7.11 -3.31 -10.42
C LEU A 33 5.63 -2.94 -10.54
N LEU A 34 5.33 -1.67 -10.87
CA LEU A 34 3.94 -1.22 -11.10
C LEU A 34 3.34 -1.89 -12.33
N TRP A 35 4.10 -1.97 -13.43
CA TRP A 35 3.64 -2.65 -14.63
C TRP A 35 3.35 -4.14 -14.38
N GLN A 36 4.22 -4.84 -13.64
CA GLN A 36 4.04 -6.24 -13.27
C GLN A 36 2.81 -6.44 -12.38
N LEU A 37 2.59 -5.56 -11.39
CA LEU A 37 1.37 -5.59 -10.59
C LEU A 37 0.11 -5.37 -11.44
N GLY A 38 0.18 -4.53 -12.46
CA GLY A 38 -0.90 -4.37 -13.44
C GLY A 38 -1.23 -5.68 -14.19
N GLN A 39 -0.22 -6.48 -14.54
CA GLN A 39 -0.44 -7.81 -15.13
C GLN A 39 -1.04 -8.77 -14.10
N PHE A 40 -0.46 -8.84 -12.90
CA PHE A 40 -0.93 -9.69 -11.81
C PHE A 40 -2.40 -9.42 -11.47
N ARG A 41 -2.78 -8.14 -11.30
CA ARG A 41 -4.17 -7.74 -11.04
C ARG A 41 -5.15 -8.27 -12.08
N ARG A 42 -4.77 -8.27 -13.36
CA ARG A 42 -5.64 -8.75 -14.46
C ARG A 42 -5.70 -10.27 -14.56
N GLN A 43 -4.61 -10.96 -14.25
CA GLN A 43 -4.44 -12.38 -14.55
C GLN A 43 -4.72 -13.31 -13.37
N ALA A 44 -4.56 -12.81 -12.14
CA ALA A 44 -4.53 -13.65 -10.94
C ALA A 44 -5.34 -13.11 -9.77
N VAL A 45 -6.01 -11.96 -9.93
CA VAL A 45 -6.78 -11.32 -8.85
C VAL A 45 -8.23 -11.06 -9.27
N ALA A 46 -9.17 -11.50 -8.43
CA ALA A 46 -10.60 -11.23 -8.60
C ALA A 46 -11.17 -10.48 -7.40
N TRP A 47 -12.31 -9.83 -7.61
CA TRP A 47 -13.12 -9.37 -6.50
C TRP A 47 -13.95 -10.53 -5.94
N ALA A 48 -14.17 -10.50 -4.63
CA ALA A 48 -15.11 -11.37 -3.94
C ALA A 48 -16.01 -10.56 -2.99
N ARG A 49 -17.15 -11.13 -2.64
CA ARG A 49 -18.05 -10.66 -1.59
C ARG A 49 -17.94 -11.58 -0.39
N LEU A 50 -18.08 -11.03 0.81
CA LEU A 50 -18.22 -11.78 2.03
C LEU A 50 -19.72 -12.00 2.32
N ASP A 51 -20.12 -13.26 2.51
CA ASP A 51 -21.47 -13.68 2.85
C ASP A 51 -21.42 -14.56 4.11
N GLY A 52 -21.82 -13.99 5.25
CA GLY A 52 -21.47 -14.54 6.56
C GLY A 52 -19.96 -14.65 6.71
N ASN A 53 -19.46 -15.90 6.80
CA ASN A 53 -18.03 -16.22 6.91
C ASN A 53 -17.45 -16.83 5.61
N ARG A 54 -18.16 -16.74 4.49
CA ARG A 54 -17.75 -17.33 3.21
C ARG A 54 -17.44 -16.26 2.19
N TYR A 55 -16.33 -16.45 1.48
CA TYR A 55 -15.98 -15.63 0.34
C TYR A 55 -16.59 -16.20 -0.94
N LEU A 56 -17.21 -15.35 -1.75
CA LEU A 56 -17.85 -15.73 -3.00
C LEU A 56 -17.39 -14.79 -4.11
N SER A 57 -16.96 -15.34 -5.25
CA SER A 57 -16.60 -14.54 -6.42
C SER A 57 -17.75 -13.62 -6.84
N VAL A 58 -17.45 -12.39 -7.23
CA VAL A 58 -18.46 -11.46 -7.79
C VAL A 58 -18.50 -11.50 -9.31
N SER A 59 -17.47 -12.07 -9.94
CA SER A 59 -17.39 -12.27 -11.39
C SER A 59 -17.67 -13.72 -11.75
N GLN A 60 -18.34 -13.92 -12.90
CA GLN A 60 -18.36 -15.23 -13.55
C GLN A 60 -17.01 -15.48 -14.22
N GLY A 61 -16.45 -16.68 -14.04
CA GLY A 61 -15.15 -17.03 -14.61
C GLY A 61 -14.38 -18.05 -13.77
N PRO A 62 -13.15 -18.41 -14.19
CA PRO A 62 -12.30 -19.29 -13.43
C PRO A 62 -11.96 -18.68 -12.06
N MET A 63 -11.81 -19.55 -11.06
CA MET A 63 -11.40 -19.15 -9.73
C MET A 63 -9.97 -18.61 -9.77
N MET A 64 -9.83 -17.32 -9.45
CA MET A 64 -8.52 -16.68 -9.32
C MET A 64 -7.85 -17.08 -7.99
N PRO A 65 -6.51 -17.19 -7.94
CA PRO A 65 -5.77 -17.62 -6.75
C PRO A 65 -5.77 -16.60 -5.60
N ALA A 66 -6.02 -15.32 -5.89
CA ALA A 66 -6.02 -14.24 -4.89
C ALA A 66 -7.23 -13.33 -5.03
N TRP A 67 -7.89 -12.97 -3.92
CA TRP A 67 -9.13 -12.19 -3.93
C TRP A 67 -9.01 -10.88 -3.16
N LEU A 68 -9.72 -9.87 -3.66
CA LEU A 68 -9.95 -8.59 -2.99
C LEU A 68 -11.38 -8.56 -2.44
N VAL A 69 -11.56 -8.12 -1.20
CA VAL A 69 -12.88 -8.08 -0.55
C VAL A 69 -13.07 -6.76 0.19
N VAL A 70 -14.13 -6.02 -0.15
CA VAL A 70 -14.61 -4.94 0.71
C VAL A 70 -15.53 -5.56 1.76
N VAL A 71 -15.11 -5.48 3.02
CA VAL A 71 -15.79 -6.11 4.15
C VAL A 71 -17.08 -5.34 4.46
N PRO A 72 -18.25 -6.00 4.54
CA PRO A 72 -19.51 -5.33 4.82
C PRO A 72 -19.52 -4.63 6.19
N PRO A 73 -20.09 -3.40 6.30
CA PRO A 73 -20.34 -2.76 7.58
C PRO A 73 -21.12 -3.69 8.53
N GLY A 74 -20.74 -3.68 9.81
CA GLY A 74 -21.41 -4.47 10.84
C GLY A 74 -21.12 -5.98 10.83
N SER A 75 -20.28 -6.47 9.91
CA SER A 75 -19.85 -7.87 9.93
C SER A 75 -18.83 -8.15 11.05
N GLU A 76 -18.81 -9.39 11.57
CA GLU A 76 -17.80 -9.83 12.55
C GLU A 76 -16.37 -9.77 11.97
N ALA A 77 -16.23 -9.94 10.65
CA ALA A 77 -14.95 -9.73 9.99
C ALA A 77 -14.44 -8.30 10.21
N LEU A 78 -15.31 -7.30 10.05
CA LEU A 78 -14.92 -5.89 10.20
C LEU A 78 -14.50 -5.56 11.64
N SER A 79 -15.20 -6.07 12.66
CA SER A 79 -14.85 -5.81 14.06
C SER A 79 -13.52 -6.42 14.49
N ARG A 80 -13.02 -7.42 13.75
CA ARG A 80 -11.72 -8.06 13.97
C ARG A 80 -10.59 -7.47 13.14
N MET A 81 -10.91 -6.60 12.17
CA MET A 81 -9.90 -5.91 11.37
C MET A 81 -9.08 -4.97 12.26
N ARG A 82 -7.76 -4.96 12.05
CA ARG A 82 -6.82 -4.10 12.77
C ARG A 82 -6.43 -2.84 11.99
N GLY A 83 -6.88 -2.72 10.74
CA GLY A 83 -6.68 -1.54 9.91
C GLY A 83 -7.56 -1.58 8.66
N THR A 84 -7.53 -0.50 7.89
CA THR A 84 -8.39 -0.33 6.70
C THR A 84 -8.08 -1.32 5.57
N LEU A 85 -6.85 -1.83 5.49
CA LEU A 85 -6.41 -2.79 4.48
C LEU A 85 -5.50 -3.84 5.13
N GLN A 86 -5.85 -5.12 5.02
CA GLN A 86 -5.11 -6.25 5.60
C GLN A 86 -5.31 -7.56 4.81
N LEU A 87 -4.47 -8.57 5.04
CA LEU A 87 -4.75 -9.93 4.59
C LEU A 87 -5.60 -10.70 5.62
N ASP A 88 -6.47 -11.59 5.16
CA ASP A 88 -7.16 -12.55 6.03
C ASP A 88 -6.26 -13.75 6.33
N ALA A 89 -5.74 -13.82 7.56
CA ALA A 89 -4.89 -14.91 8.01
C ALA A 89 -5.64 -16.25 8.20
N THR A 90 -6.98 -16.25 8.20
CA THR A 90 -7.82 -17.43 8.44
C THR A 90 -8.39 -18.03 7.16
N ALA A 91 -8.26 -17.34 6.02
CA ALA A 91 -8.77 -17.82 4.76
C ALA A 91 -7.91 -18.97 4.22
N THR A 92 -8.57 -20.00 3.66
CA THR A 92 -7.89 -21.10 2.94
C THR A 92 -7.38 -20.68 1.56
N ILE A 93 -7.72 -19.47 1.14
CA ILE A 93 -7.32 -18.80 -0.10
C ILE A 93 -6.73 -17.44 0.27
N LEU A 94 -5.90 -16.85 -0.61
CA LEU A 94 -5.30 -15.55 -0.33
C LEU A 94 -6.33 -14.44 -0.52
N VAL A 95 -6.69 -13.76 0.58
CA VAL A 95 -7.69 -12.68 0.57
C VAL A 95 -7.11 -11.42 1.18
N ALA A 96 -7.21 -10.29 0.47
CA ALA A 96 -7.03 -8.98 1.04
C ALA A 96 -8.40 -8.38 1.40
N GLN A 97 -8.59 -8.10 2.68
CA GLN A 97 -9.76 -7.44 3.26
C GLN A 97 -9.55 -5.92 3.31
N MET A 98 -10.59 -5.20 2.92
CA MET A 98 -10.64 -3.74 2.94
C MET A 98 -11.86 -3.29 3.73
N ALA A 99 -11.65 -2.40 4.70
CA ALA A 99 -12.77 -1.77 5.37
C ALA A 99 -13.58 -0.95 4.34
N PRO A 100 -14.90 -0.76 4.55
CA PRO A 100 -15.77 -0.12 3.57
C PRO A 100 -15.63 1.41 3.57
N GLU A 101 -14.40 1.91 3.46
CA GLU A 101 -14.04 3.32 3.47
C GLU A 101 -14.07 3.91 2.05
N LEU A 102 -14.58 5.13 1.94
CA LEU A 102 -14.48 5.90 0.71
C LEU A 102 -13.09 6.53 0.63
N ILE A 103 -12.35 6.18 -0.42
CA ILE A 103 -11.04 6.75 -0.73
C ILE A 103 -11.14 7.54 -2.04
N THR A 104 -10.40 8.63 -2.16
CA THR A 104 -10.27 9.36 -3.43
C THR A 104 -9.60 8.49 -4.50
N PRO A 105 -9.95 8.65 -5.80
CA PRO A 105 -9.46 7.78 -6.87
C PRO A 105 -7.93 7.64 -6.92
N THR A 106 -7.18 8.74 -6.83
CA THR A 106 -5.71 8.68 -6.88
C THR A 106 -5.14 7.86 -5.74
N TRP A 107 -5.60 8.10 -4.52
CA TRP A 107 -5.13 7.38 -3.34
C TRP A 107 -5.61 5.93 -3.30
N ALA A 108 -6.80 5.64 -3.79
CA ALA A 108 -7.29 4.27 -3.94
C ALA A 108 -6.36 3.46 -4.85
N GLY A 109 -5.91 4.05 -5.96
CA GLY A 109 -4.92 3.44 -6.84
C GLY A 109 -3.57 3.19 -6.16
N VAL A 110 -3.05 4.19 -5.43
CA VAL A 110 -1.80 4.06 -4.67
C VAL A 110 -1.90 2.96 -3.61
N PHE A 111 -2.92 2.99 -2.75
CA PHE A 111 -3.08 2.01 -1.66
C PHE A 111 -3.37 0.58 -2.17
N LEU A 112 -4.02 0.44 -3.34
CA LEU A 112 -4.22 -0.87 -3.93
C LEU A 112 -2.89 -1.52 -4.36
N THR A 113 -1.87 -0.72 -4.72
CA THR A 113 -0.56 -1.29 -5.07
C THR A 113 0.07 -2.06 -3.92
N HIS A 114 -0.09 -1.59 -2.68
CA HIS A 114 0.37 -2.29 -1.48
C HIS A 114 -0.31 -3.65 -1.36
N GLN A 115 -1.65 -3.68 -1.39
CA GLN A 115 -2.40 -4.93 -1.20
C GLN A 115 -2.13 -5.94 -2.30
N LEU A 116 -2.03 -5.49 -3.55
CA LEU A 116 -1.67 -6.36 -4.66
C LEU A 116 -0.23 -6.88 -4.55
N SER A 117 0.69 -6.08 -4.02
CA SER A 117 2.06 -6.54 -3.75
C SER A 117 2.09 -7.66 -2.71
N LEU A 118 1.33 -7.52 -1.62
CA LEU A 118 1.22 -8.56 -0.61
C LEU A 118 0.68 -9.85 -1.23
N LEU A 119 -0.45 -9.77 -1.94
CA LEU A 119 -1.03 -10.92 -2.62
C LEU A 119 -0.07 -11.57 -3.62
N ALA A 120 0.68 -10.78 -4.39
CA ALA A 120 1.64 -11.29 -5.36
C ALA A 120 2.76 -12.11 -4.69
N SER A 121 3.32 -11.62 -3.58
CA SER A 121 4.32 -12.35 -2.80
C SER A 121 3.80 -13.70 -2.30
N TYR A 122 2.61 -13.72 -1.69
CA TYR A 122 2.06 -14.97 -1.16
C TYR A 122 1.65 -15.96 -2.26
N VAL A 123 1.16 -15.48 -3.42
CA VAL A 123 0.88 -16.36 -4.58
C VAL A 123 2.16 -17.03 -5.10
N GLN A 124 3.31 -16.37 -4.99
CA GLN A 124 4.61 -16.90 -5.42
C GLN A 124 5.23 -17.89 -4.43
N GLY A 125 4.56 -18.17 -3.31
CA GLY A 125 4.99 -19.17 -2.32
C GLY A 125 5.87 -18.62 -1.21
N ASP A 126 5.95 -17.28 -1.05
CA ASP A 126 6.56 -16.71 0.15
C ASP A 126 5.79 -17.16 1.39
N THR A 127 6.47 -17.79 2.35
CA THR A 127 5.83 -18.40 3.52
C THR A 127 5.62 -17.39 4.66
N LEU A 128 4.57 -17.63 5.44
CA LEU A 128 4.29 -16.89 6.67
C LEU A 128 5.31 -17.25 7.75
N GLY A 129 6.23 -16.33 8.03
CA GLY A 129 7.15 -16.37 9.17
C GLY A 129 7.58 -14.95 9.51
N ASP A 130 7.84 -14.63 10.79
CA ASP A 130 7.96 -13.24 11.27
C ASP A 130 8.99 -12.36 10.54
N SER A 131 10.06 -12.98 10.03
CA SER A 131 11.10 -12.30 9.24
C SER A 131 10.73 -12.18 7.76
N ALA A 132 10.09 -13.21 7.18
CA ALA A 132 9.61 -13.20 5.80
C ALA A 132 8.45 -12.21 5.63
N THR A 133 7.47 -12.23 6.52
CA THR A 133 6.33 -11.28 6.53
C THR A 133 6.83 -9.83 6.61
N ALA A 134 7.84 -9.56 7.43
CA ALA A 134 8.38 -8.21 7.55
C ALA A 134 9.06 -7.71 6.27
N ARG A 135 9.73 -8.61 5.53
CA ARG A 135 10.31 -8.30 4.23
C ARG A 135 9.25 -8.09 3.15
N ILE A 136 8.20 -8.91 3.15
CA ILE A 136 7.07 -8.81 2.21
C ILE A 136 6.37 -7.46 2.40
N GLU A 137 6.08 -7.08 3.65
CA GLU A 137 5.52 -5.76 3.97
C GLU A 137 6.46 -4.61 3.57
N LEU A 138 7.76 -4.73 3.82
CA LEU A 138 8.73 -3.72 3.37
C LEU A 138 8.70 -3.55 1.85
N GLN A 139 8.64 -4.65 1.10
CA GLN A 139 8.54 -4.62 -0.37
C GLN A 139 7.23 -3.97 -0.84
N ALA A 140 6.11 -4.27 -0.18
CA ALA A 140 4.82 -3.66 -0.49
C ALA A 140 4.83 -2.14 -0.23
N ASN A 141 5.39 -1.70 0.91
CA ASN A 141 5.58 -0.27 1.22
C ASN A 141 6.51 0.43 0.22
N TYR A 142 7.55 -0.26 -0.25
CA TYR A 142 8.43 0.27 -1.31
C TYR A 142 7.65 0.51 -2.61
N ILE A 143 6.86 -0.48 -3.04
CA ILE A 143 6.05 -0.36 -4.26
C ILE A 143 4.99 0.74 -4.10
N GLU A 144 4.36 0.85 -2.93
CA GLU A 144 3.42 1.92 -2.62
C GLU A 144 4.08 3.31 -2.71
N LEU A 145 5.32 3.46 -2.21
CA LEU A 145 6.10 4.69 -2.36
C LEU A 145 6.45 4.97 -3.83
N VAL A 146 6.80 3.95 -4.62
CA VAL A 146 7.03 4.10 -6.08
C VAL A 146 5.74 4.57 -6.78
N ALA A 147 4.58 4.03 -6.41
CA ALA A 147 3.28 4.45 -6.94
C ALA A 147 2.99 5.93 -6.60
N GLY A 148 3.13 6.32 -5.34
CA GLY A 148 2.91 7.71 -4.91
C GLY A 148 3.89 8.69 -5.57
N ASP A 149 5.17 8.30 -5.70
CA ASP A 149 6.18 9.14 -6.36
C ASP A 149 5.97 9.23 -7.87
N PHE A 150 5.50 8.16 -8.53
CA PHE A 150 5.13 8.19 -9.93
C PHE A 150 3.98 9.18 -10.19
N VAL A 151 2.92 9.14 -9.37
CA VAL A 151 1.81 10.12 -9.42
C VAL A 151 2.34 11.54 -9.19
N ALA A 152 3.27 11.70 -8.24
CA ALA A 152 3.91 12.98 -7.95
C ALA A 152 4.95 13.42 -9.00
N GLN A 153 5.27 12.59 -10.00
CA GLN A 153 6.31 12.81 -11.01
C GLN A 153 7.70 13.03 -10.39
N GLY A 154 8.08 12.20 -9.41
CA GLY A 154 9.39 12.26 -8.74
C GLY A 154 9.49 13.31 -7.62
N ARG A 155 8.47 14.17 -7.47
CA ARG A 155 8.50 15.27 -6.48
C ARG A 155 8.37 14.77 -5.05
N LEU A 156 7.77 13.60 -4.81
CA LEU A 156 7.59 13.07 -3.45
C LEU A 156 8.93 12.65 -2.85
N ARG A 157 9.71 11.84 -3.56
CA ARG A 157 11.04 11.42 -3.11
C ARG A 157 11.98 12.61 -2.97
N ALA A 158 11.94 13.57 -3.89
CA ALA A 158 12.71 14.81 -3.79
C ALA A 158 12.34 15.65 -2.56
N ALA A 159 11.06 15.72 -2.20
CA ALA A 159 10.60 16.41 -0.98
C ALA A 159 11.10 15.71 0.29
N ILE A 160 10.99 14.38 0.35
CA ILE A 160 11.53 13.58 1.47
C ILE A 160 13.05 13.76 1.60
N ASP A 161 13.77 13.74 0.47
CA ASP A 161 15.21 13.94 0.42
C ASP A 161 15.62 15.31 0.97
N THR A 162 14.85 16.36 0.65
CA THR A 162 15.05 17.71 1.17
C THR A 162 14.82 17.77 2.69
N ILE A 163 13.84 17.04 3.20
CA ILE A 163 13.58 16.95 4.65
C ILE A 163 14.78 16.30 5.34
N PHE A 164 15.27 15.17 4.84
CA PHE A 164 16.42 14.49 5.45
C PHE A 164 17.71 15.28 5.35
N ALA A 165 17.92 16.05 4.28
CA ALA A 165 19.05 16.96 4.17
C ALA A 165 19.03 18.07 5.24
N ARG A 166 17.84 18.47 5.73
CA ARG A 166 17.70 19.45 6.81
C ARG A 166 17.78 18.83 8.20
N TRP A 167 17.27 17.62 8.36
CA TRP A 167 17.22 16.94 9.66
C TRP A 167 18.53 16.29 10.06
N GLU A 168 19.32 15.84 9.07
CA GLU A 168 20.60 15.14 9.25
C GLU A 168 20.56 14.10 10.40
N PRO A 169 19.66 13.10 10.31
CA PRO A 169 19.54 12.08 11.36
C PRO A 169 20.85 11.32 11.51
N GLN A 170 21.31 11.16 12.76
CA GLN A 170 22.63 10.60 13.06
C GLN A 170 22.65 9.06 13.09
N SER A 171 21.48 8.44 13.10
CA SER A 171 21.32 6.97 13.10
C SER A 171 19.94 6.57 12.60
N PRO A 172 19.72 5.30 12.22
CA PRO A 172 18.40 4.83 11.82
C PRO A 172 17.31 5.02 12.89
N ASN A 173 17.65 4.82 14.16
CA ASN A 173 16.71 5.04 15.26
C ASN A 173 16.42 6.53 15.48
N ASP A 174 17.41 7.42 15.27
CA ASP A 174 17.17 8.87 15.28
C ASP A 174 16.26 9.29 14.12
N ALA A 175 16.44 8.72 12.93
CA ALA A 175 15.56 8.96 11.79
C ALA A 175 14.12 8.57 12.10
N VAL A 176 13.88 7.35 12.60
CA VAL A 176 12.54 6.90 13.00
C VAL A 176 11.94 7.83 14.06
N ARG A 177 12.68 8.15 15.12
CA ARG A 177 12.21 9.05 16.18
C ARG A 177 11.83 10.44 15.65
N ARG A 178 12.63 11.01 14.74
CA ARG A 178 12.34 12.32 14.13
C ARG A 178 11.10 12.25 13.25
N ILE A 179 10.94 11.18 12.48
CA ILE A 179 9.73 10.95 11.67
C ILE A 179 8.51 10.83 12.59
N THR A 180 8.52 9.96 13.60
CA THR A 180 7.36 9.74 14.48
C THR A 180 6.95 10.97 15.28
N ASN A 181 7.90 11.86 15.59
CA ASN A 181 7.66 13.08 16.35
C ASN A 181 7.47 14.32 15.45
N ALA A 182 7.43 14.14 14.12
CA ALA A 182 7.28 15.26 13.21
C ALA A 182 5.89 15.88 13.29
N ASP A 183 5.82 17.20 13.05
CA ASP A 183 4.56 17.91 13.03
C ASP A 183 3.64 17.40 11.91
N ARG A 184 2.34 17.33 12.20
CA ARG A 184 1.32 16.84 11.26
C ARG A 184 1.33 17.60 9.92
N SER A 185 1.68 18.89 9.92
CA SER A 185 1.79 19.72 8.72
C SER A 185 2.83 19.19 7.71
N LEU A 186 3.88 18.53 8.19
CA LEU A 186 4.86 17.88 7.34
C LEU A 186 4.21 16.77 6.51
N PHE A 187 3.44 15.90 7.16
CA PHE A 187 2.77 14.79 6.48
C PHE A 187 1.69 15.30 5.53
N LEU A 188 0.93 16.33 5.91
CA LEU A 188 -0.03 16.97 5.00
C LEU A 188 0.66 17.54 3.75
N THR A 189 1.86 18.09 3.88
CA THR A 189 2.66 18.60 2.75
C THR A 189 3.12 17.46 1.83
N LEU A 190 3.59 16.36 2.39
CA LEU A 190 3.99 15.17 1.62
C LEU A 190 2.78 14.56 0.88
N GLN A 191 1.63 14.46 1.54
CA GLN A 191 0.39 13.99 0.92
C GLN A 191 -0.04 14.89 -0.24
N ALA A 192 -0.01 16.22 -0.04
CA ALA A 192 -0.36 17.20 -1.07
C ALA A 192 0.60 17.20 -2.28
N THR A 193 1.79 16.61 -2.13
CA THR A 193 2.75 16.41 -3.23
C THR A 193 2.26 15.32 -4.20
N VAL A 194 1.63 14.27 -3.66
CA VAL A 194 1.00 13.18 -4.43
C VAL A 194 -0.31 13.66 -5.06
N SER A 195 -1.27 14.12 -4.25
CA SER A 195 -2.56 14.66 -4.73
C SER A 195 -3.09 15.71 -3.76
N ARG A 196 -3.70 16.76 -4.33
CA ARG A 196 -4.35 17.84 -3.58
C ARG A 196 -5.82 17.56 -3.24
N GLU A 197 -6.35 16.40 -3.62
CA GLU A 197 -7.71 16.02 -3.26
C GLU A 197 -7.89 15.97 -1.75
N SER A 198 -8.97 16.55 -1.24
CA SER A 198 -9.34 16.39 0.16
C SER A 198 -9.69 14.92 0.45
N PRO A 199 -9.26 14.36 1.59
CA PRO A 199 -9.68 13.01 1.99
C PRO A 199 -11.20 12.95 2.16
N ARG A 200 -11.80 11.83 1.74
CA ARG A 200 -13.25 11.57 1.81
C ARG A 200 -13.70 11.04 3.17
N SER A 201 -12.77 10.55 3.99
CA SER A 201 -13.03 10.14 5.37
C SER A 201 -11.82 10.38 6.28
N THR A 202 -12.04 10.32 7.60
CA THR A 202 -10.95 10.33 8.59
C THR A 202 -10.00 9.16 8.37
N ALA A 203 -10.55 7.96 8.08
CA ALA A 203 -9.75 6.78 7.80
C ALA A 203 -8.87 6.95 6.54
N GLU A 204 -9.36 7.63 5.50
CA GLU A 204 -8.50 8.00 4.37
C GLU A 204 -7.37 8.94 4.81
N ALA A 205 -7.65 9.96 5.61
CA ALA A 205 -6.64 10.89 6.09
C ALA A 205 -5.56 10.17 6.93
N GLU A 206 -5.96 9.19 7.74
CA GLU A 206 -5.09 8.33 8.54
C GLU A 206 -4.21 7.43 7.66
N LEU A 207 -4.79 6.74 6.67
CA LEU A 207 -4.04 5.94 5.70
C LEU A 207 -2.97 6.76 4.97
N ARG A 208 -3.33 7.97 4.52
CA ARG A 208 -2.40 8.89 3.86
C ARG A 208 -1.28 9.36 4.82
N GLY A 209 -1.61 9.52 6.11
CA GLY A 209 -0.63 9.79 7.16
C GLY A 209 0.35 8.65 7.35
N GLY A 210 -0.17 7.43 7.49
CA GLY A 210 0.63 6.21 7.56
C GLY A 210 1.55 6.03 6.35
N PHE A 211 1.03 6.25 5.14
CA PHE A 211 1.82 6.26 3.91
C PHE A 211 2.98 7.27 3.98
N ALA A 212 2.74 8.51 4.40
CA ALA A 212 3.79 9.52 4.46
C ALA A 212 4.89 9.13 5.48
N VAL A 213 4.48 8.65 6.66
CA VAL A 213 5.41 8.18 7.71
C VAL A 213 6.25 7.01 7.22
N VAL A 214 5.62 5.96 6.71
CA VAL A 214 6.33 4.75 6.25
C VAL A 214 7.16 5.05 5.00
N GLY A 215 6.65 5.86 4.08
CA GLY A 215 7.38 6.30 2.89
C GLY A 215 8.67 7.04 3.24
N MET A 216 8.68 7.85 4.31
CA MET A 216 9.92 8.47 4.82
C MET A 216 10.91 7.42 5.34
N VAL A 217 10.46 6.42 6.09
CA VAL A 217 11.34 5.33 6.60
C VAL A 217 11.92 4.51 5.45
N VAL A 218 11.09 4.12 4.48
CA VAL A 218 11.54 3.40 3.28
C VAL A 218 12.56 4.23 2.51
N ARG A 219 12.29 5.52 2.30
CA ARG A 219 13.23 6.41 1.59
C ARG A 219 14.55 6.59 2.35
N TYR A 220 14.51 6.68 3.68
CA TYR A 220 15.72 6.73 4.50
C TYR A 220 16.58 5.48 4.30
N CYS A 221 15.94 4.30 4.30
CA CYS A 221 16.56 3.02 4.03
C CYS A 221 17.28 2.96 2.67
N GLU A 222 16.61 3.40 1.60
CA GLU A 222 17.19 3.45 0.26
C GLU A 222 18.41 4.39 0.18
N ARG A 223 18.32 5.59 0.77
CA ARG A 223 19.40 6.59 0.73
C ARG A 223 20.69 6.10 1.39
N HIS A 224 20.56 5.24 2.39
CA HIS A 224 21.69 4.74 3.17
C HIS A 224 22.03 3.27 2.85
N SER A 225 21.40 2.71 1.81
CA SER A 225 21.60 1.31 1.40
C SER A 225 21.51 0.32 2.56
N LEU A 226 20.55 0.54 3.47
CA LEU A 226 20.41 -0.31 4.65
C LEU A 226 19.95 -1.72 4.26
N PRO A 227 20.43 -2.77 4.95
CA PRO A 227 19.95 -4.13 4.76
C PRO A 227 18.44 -4.27 4.98
N ALA A 228 17.78 -5.09 4.15
CA ALA A 228 16.32 -5.25 4.18
C ALA A 228 15.76 -5.68 5.55
N ASN A 229 16.50 -6.51 6.30
CA ASN A 229 16.13 -6.92 7.66
C ASN A 229 16.15 -5.74 8.65
N GLN A 230 17.13 -4.84 8.51
CA GLN A 230 17.20 -3.62 9.32
C GLN A 230 16.05 -2.68 8.96
N CYS A 231 15.76 -2.50 7.67
CA CYS A 231 14.64 -1.67 7.21
C CYS A 231 13.28 -2.19 7.68
N ALA A 232 13.07 -3.49 7.58
CA ALA A 232 11.87 -4.15 8.08
C ALA A 232 11.70 -3.94 9.60
N ALA A 233 12.79 -3.96 10.37
CA ALA A 233 12.77 -3.67 11.80
C ALA A 233 12.43 -2.20 12.10
N LEU A 234 12.89 -1.25 11.29
CA LEU A 234 12.55 0.17 11.44
C LEU A 234 11.08 0.45 11.13
N VAL A 235 10.54 -0.14 10.05
CA VAL A 235 9.13 -0.01 9.70
C VAL A 235 8.23 -0.58 10.81
N LYS A 236 8.62 -1.68 11.46
CA LYS A 236 7.89 -2.24 12.62
C LYS A 236 7.84 -1.32 13.85
N GLN A 237 8.74 -0.34 13.96
CA GLN A 237 8.72 0.64 15.05
C GLN A 237 7.68 1.75 14.82
N ILE A 238 7.21 1.89 13.58
CA ILE A 238 6.09 2.77 13.29
C ILE A 238 4.82 2.08 13.81
N PRO A 239 4.03 2.73 14.67
CA PRO A 239 2.75 2.21 15.11
C PRO A 239 1.98 1.73 13.87
N SER A 240 1.59 0.47 13.86
CA SER A 240 1.01 -0.19 12.69
C SER A 240 -0.29 0.51 12.30
N LYS A 241 -0.18 1.47 11.39
CA LYS A 241 -1.24 2.31 10.83
C LYS A 241 -2.01 3.11 11.90
N LEU A 242 -1.81 4.43 11.90
CA LEU A 242 -2.98 5.32 11.98
C LEU A 242 -4.02 4.80 10.98
#